data_AF-A0A959BUV5-F1
#
_entry.id   AF-A0A959BUV5-F1
#
_cell.length_a   1.000
_cell.length_b   1.000
_cell.length_c   1.000
_cell.angle_alpha   90.00
_cell.angle_beta   90.00
_cell.angle_gamma   90.00
#
_symmetry.space_group_name_H-M   'P 1'
#
loop_
_entity.id
_entity.type
_entity.pdbx_description
1 polymer ?
#
loop_
_entity_poly.entity_id
_entity_poly.type
_entity_poly.pdbx_seq_one_letter_code
_entity_poly.pdbx_strand_id
1 'polypeptide(L)'
;MESRFYTHLRSLRYSGYFLAFWAAAVAGAALWADIQWPGQLMRGIAPTAIALSLVQFWSGTHRIVQAWKLGKELLPIVRVSPPSFAALELPRLDRTDRAYQVKRNIEQALFVMGLCFTLSGVFQLSGRFLMGMGLAICLQTAVLLVSTLIGQWQNAMYRHELEREKHP
;
A
#
# COMPACT_ATOMS: atom_id res chain seq x y z
N MET A 1 24.35 1.50 -11.31
CA MET A 1 23.15 0.82 -11.85
C MET A 1 22.77 -0.54 -11.21
N GLU A 2 23.43 -1.69 -11.49
CA GLU A 2 22.91 -3.04 -11.13
C GLU A 2 22.64 -3.25 -9.61
N SER A 3 23.62 -2.94 -8.74
CA SER A 3 23.44 -3.05 -7.28
C SER A 3 22.24 -2.24 -6.75
N ARG A 4 21.98 -1.06 -7.32
CA ARG A 4 20.87 -0.19 -6.89
C ARG A 4 19.52 -0.68 -7.39
N PHE A 5 19.45 -1.21 -8.61
CA PHE A 5 18.26 -1.89 -9.13
C PHE A 5 17.85 -3.07 -8.25
N TYR A 6 18.82 -3.88 -7.80
CA TYR A 6 18.55 -4.96 -6.83
C TYR A 6 18.01 -4.44 -5.50
N THR A 7 18.56 -3.34 -4.97
CA THR A 7 18.06 -2.72 -3.74
C THR A 7 16.62 -2.24 -3.90
N HIS A 8 16.29 -1.61 -5.03
CA HIS A 8 14.93 -1.16 -5.34
C HIS A 8 13.95 -2.34 -5.45
N LEU A 9 14.30 -3.39 -6.20
CA LEU A 9 13.48 -4.62 -6.31
C LEU A 9 13.29 -5.30 -4.96
N ARG A 10 14.34 -5.37 -4.14
CA ARG A 10 14.30 -5.97 -2.82
C ARG A 10 13.39 -5.16 -1.88
N SER A 11 13.46 -3.83 -1.94
CA SER A 11 12.59 -2.93 -1.19
C SER A 11 11.12 -3.11 -1.56
N LEU A 12 10.80 -3.16 -2.86
CA LEU A 12 9.44 -3.42 -3.34
C LEU A 12 8.91 -4.76 -2.80
N ARG A 13 9.74 -5.81 -2.83
CA ARG A 13 9.39 -7.13 -2.32
C ARG A 13 9.11 -7.12 -0.81
N TYR A 14 9.97 -6.49 -0.01
CA TYR A 14 9.76 -6.36 1.43
C TYR A 14 8.51 -5.54 1.77
N SER A 15 8.23 -4.47 1.03
CA SER A 15 7.01 -3.69 1.22
C SER A 15 5.74 -4.53 0.98
N GLY A 16 5.78 -5.44 -0.01
CA GLY A 16 4.69 -6.38 -0.28
C GLY A 16 4.50 -7.41 0.84
N TYR A 17 5.59 -8.00 1.34
CA TYR A 17 5.52 -8.94 2.47
C TYR A 17 5.00 -8.26 3.74
N PHE A 18 5.46 -7.05 4.02
CA PHE A 18 5.01 -6.27 5.16
C PHE A 18 3.48 -6.03 5.09
N LEU A 19 2.97 -5.61 3.94
CA LEU A 19 1.53 -5.41 3.75
C LEU A 19 0.72 -6.70 3.92
N ALA A 20 1.21 -7.82 3.37
CA ALA A 20 0.54 -9.11 3.49
C ALA A 20 0.50 -9.62 4.94
N PHE A 21 1.63 -9.50 5.64
CA PHE A 21 1.72 -9.88 7.06
C PHE A 21 0.84 -8.98 7.94
N TRP A 22 0.90 -7.66 7.73
CA TRP A 22 0.06 -6.71 8.45
C TRP A 22 -1.43 -7.01 8.27
N ALA A 23 -1.86 -7.23 7.02
CA ALA A 23 -3.24 -7.61 6.72
C ALA A 23 -3.68 -8.89 7.47
N ALA A 24 -2.85 -9.94 7.45
CA ALA A 24 -3.15 -11.18 8.16
C ALA A 24 -3.23 -10.95 9.68
N ALA A 25 -2.31 -10.17 10.24
CA ALA A 25 -2.28 -9.84 11.67
C ALA A 25 -3.53 -9.06 12.09
N VAL A 26 -3.93 -8.04 11.33
CA VAL A 26 -5.12 -7.24 11.66
C VAL A 26 -6.40 -8.06 11.51
N ALA A 27 -6.52 -8.89 10.47
CA ALA A 27 -7.68 -9.78 10.33
C ALA A 27 -7.78 -10.77 11.50
N GLY A 28 -6.66 -11.36 11.93
CA GLY A 28 -6.62 -12.26 13.08
C GLY A 28 -6.96 -11.56 14.39
N ALA A 29 -6.39 -10.38 14.63
CA ALA A 29 -6.68 -9.58 15.83
C ALA A 29 -8.14 -9.13 15.88
N ALA A 30 -8.71 -8.74 14.74
CA ALA A 30 -10.11 -8.36 14.61
C ALA A 30 -11.06 -9.51 14.95
N LEU A 31 -10.80 -10.72 14.42
CA LEU A 31 -11.57 -11.92 14.74
C LEU A 31 -11.48 -12.29 16.23
N TRP A 32 -10.27 -12.24 16.79
CA TRP A 32 -10.06 -12.54 18.20
C TRP A 32 -10.79 -11.54 19.11
N ALA A 33 -10.72 -10.24 18.80
CA ALA A 33 -11.40 -9.20 19.57
C ALA A 33 -12.93 -9.32 19.51
N ASP A 34 -13.51 -9.70 18.37
CA ASP A 34 -14.96 -9.91 18.24
C ASP A 34 -15.46 -11.08 19.10
N ILE A 35 -14.65 -12.14 19.24
CA ILE A 35 -14.96 -13.30 20.09
C ILE A 35 -14.88 -12.92 21.58
N GLN A 36 -13.85 -12.18 21.99
CA GLN A 36 -13.62 -11.84 23.40
C GLN A 36 -14.52 -10.70 23.92
N TRP A 37 -14.85 -9.73 23.06
CA TRP A 37 -15.62 -8.55 23.45
C TRP A 37 -16.80 -8.32 22.50
N PRO A 38 -17.88 -9.12 22.63
CA PRO A 38 -19.04 -9.04 21.75
C PRO A 38 -19.88 -7.78 22.04
N GLY A 39 -19.39 -6.63 21.56
CA GLY A 39 -20.07 -5.34 21.60
C GLY A 39 -20.41 -4.84 20.20
N GLN A 40 -21.44 -3.99 20.09
CA GLN A 40 -21.83 -3.39 18.80
C GLN A 40 -20.67 -2.65 18.11
N LEU A 41 -19.76 -2.06 18.90
CA LEU A 41 -18.54 -1.41 18.39
C LEU A 41 -17.61 -2.42 17.71
N MET A 42 -17.32 -3.55 18.36
CA MET A 42 -16.43 -4.59 17.81
C MET A 42 -17.04 -5.26 16.59
N ARG A 43 -18.36 -5.49 16.59
CA ARG A 43 -19.07 -5.97 15.40
C ARG A 43 -19.01 -5.03 14.21
N GLY A 44 -18.81 -3.73 14.43
CA GLY A 44 -18.52 -2.77 13.37
C GLY A 44 -17.06 -2.80 12.93
N ILE A 45 -16.12 -2.85 13.88
CA ILE A 45 -14.68 -2.87 13.61
C ILE A 45 -14.28 -4.14 12.84
N ALA A 46 -14.65 -5.31 13.34
CA ALA A 46 -14.12 -6.58 12.90
C ALA A 46 -14.36 -6.90 11.42
N PRO A 47 -15.61 -6.90 10.90
CA PRO A 47 -15.84 -7.22 9.49
C PRO A 47 -15.21 -6.18 8.56
N THR A 48 -15.22 -4.90 8.93
CA THR A 48 -14.59 -3.84 8.14
C THR A 48 -13.08 -3.96 8.12
N ALA A 49 -12.45 -4.25 9.27
CA ALA A 49 -11.02 -4.48 9.36
C ALA A 49 -10.59 -5.71 8.55
N ILE A 50 -11.35 -6.80 8.59
CA ILE A 50 -11.10 -8.02 7.81
C ILE A 50 -11.23 -7.72 6.31
N ALA A 51 -12.31 -7.08 5.88
CA ALA A 51 -12.53 -6.75 4.47
C ALA A 51 -11.40 -5.89 3.89
N LEU A 52 -11.00 -4.83 4.61
CA LEU A 52 -9.89 -3.98 4.19
C LEU A 52 -8.55 -4.72 4.21
N SER A 53 -8.33 -5.61 5.19
CA SER A 53 -7.13 -6.44 5.24
C SER A 53 -7.04 -7.38 4.04
N LEU A 54 -8.15 -7.98 3.59
CA LEU A 54 -8.15 -8.83 2.39
C LEU A 54 -7.75 -8.05 1.13
N VAL A 55 -8.27 -6.82 0.97
CA VAL A 55 -7.89 -5.92 -0.12
C VAL A 55 -6.40 -5.56 -0.04
N GLN A 56 -5.88 -5.29 1.16
CA GLN A 56 -4.46 -5.02 1.38
C GLN A 56 -3.59 -6.22 1.04
N PHE A 57 -3.96 -7.42 1.49
CA PHE A 57 -3.26 -8.67 1.21
C PHE A 57 -3.17 -8.93 -0.29
N TRP A 58 -4.28 -8.75 -1.02
CA TRP A 58 -4.30 -8.83 -2.47
C TRP A 58 -3.33 -7.82 -3.11
N SER A 59 -3.41 -6.56 -2.69
CA SER A 59 -2.54 -5.50 -3.24
C SER A 59 -1.05 -5.73 -2.95
N GLY A 60 -0.71 -6.25 -1.77
CA GLY A 60 0.66 -6.60 -1.37
C GLY A 60 1.20 -7.77 -2.18
N THR A 61 0.38 -8.81 -2.37
CA THR A 61 0.72 -9.98 -3.20
C THR A 61 0.96 -9.58 -4.65
N HIS A 62 0.10 -8.74 -5.21
CA HIS A 62 0.25 -8.23 -6.56
C HIS A 62 1.57 -7.46 -6.75
N ARG A 63 1.99 -6.64 -5.77
CA ARG A 63 3.29 -5.95 -5.79
C ARG A 63 4.47 -6.92 -5.79
N ILE A 64 4.41 -8.00 -5.02
CA ILE A 64 5.45 -9.04 -5.00
C ILE A 64 5.59 -9.68 -6.39
N VAL A 65 4.47 -10.08 -7.00
CA VAL A 65 4.46 -10.70 -8.33
C VAL A 65 5.00 -9.73 -9.39
N GLN A 66 4.60 -8.46 -9.34
CA GLN A 66 5.14 -7.46 -10.25
C GLN A 66 6.65 -7.28 -10.08
N ALA A 67 7.15 -7.15 -8.84
CA ALA A 67 8.59 -7.04 -8.57
C ALA A 67 9.37 -8.25 -9.11
N TRP A 68 8.80 -9.46 -9.02
CA TRP A 68 9.41 -10.66 -9.59
C TRP A 68 9.45 -10.64 -11.12
N LYS A 69 8.36 -10.23 -11.79
CA LYS A 69 8.33 -10.08 -13.26
C LYS A 69 9.35 -9.06 -13.74
N LEU A 70 9.39 -7.91 -13.07
CA LEU A 70 10.37 -6.85 -13.30
C LEU A 70 11.81 -7.35 -13.16
N GLY A 71 12.11 -8.09 -12.10
CA GLY A 71 13.43 -8.69 -11.90
C GLY A 71 13.80 -9.75 -12.94
N LYS A 72 12.86 -10.28 -13.72
CA LYS A 72 13.16 -11.21 -14.82
C LYS A 72 13.36 -10.49 -16.15
N GLU A 73 12.55 -9.47 -16.43
CA GLU A 73 12.55 -8.76 -17.71
C GLU A 73 13.69 -7.74 -17.83
N LEU A 74 13.95 -6.99 -16.76
CA LEU A 74 14.83 -5.81 -16.81
C LEU A 74 16.28 -6.11 -16.41
N LEU A 75 16.49 -7.17 -15.62
CA LEU A 75 17.81 -7.61 -15.18
C LEU A 75 18.80 -7.94 -16.31
N PRO A 76 18.42 -8.66 -17.39
CA PRO A 76 19.34 -8.90 -18.51
C PRO A 76 19.63 -7.62 -19.29
N ILE A 77 18.72 -6.65 -19.33
CA ILE A 77 18.87 -5.39 -20.09
C ILE A 77 19.85 -4.44 -19.37
N VAL A 78 19.81 -4.38 -18.03
CA VAL A 78 20.75 -3.59 -17.21
C VAL A 78 22.21 -3.94 -17.51
N ARG A 79 22.49 -5.22 -17.83
CA ARG A 79 23.85 -5.71 -18.09
C ARG A 79 24.37 -5.40 -19.49
N VAL A 80 23.50 -5.08 -20.44
CA VAL A 80 23.86 -4.94 -21.87
C VAL A 80 24.03 -3.48 -22.28
N SER A 81 23.18 -2.55 -21.83
CA SER A 81 23.34 -1.13 -22.15
C SER A 81 22.57 -0.21 -21.18
N PRO A 82 23.28 0.61 -20.36
CA PRO A 82 22.67 1.56 -19.43
C PRO A 82 21.73 2.61 -20.05
N PRO A 83 22.03 3.24 -21.20
CA PRO A 83 21.15 4.28 -21.74
C PRO A 83 19.84 3.73 -22.31
N SER A 84 19.82 2.52 -22.89
CA SER A 84 18.58 1.90 -23.35
C SER A 84 17.71 1.42 -22.19
N PHE A 85 18.32 1.04 -21.05
CA PHE A 85 17.62 0.73 -19.81
C PHE A 85 16.84 1.95 -19.27
N ALA A 86 17.49 3.12 -19.16
CA ALA A 86 16.85 4.33 -18.67
C ALA A 86 15.67 4.77 -19.57
N ALA A 87 15.80 4.62 -20.89
CA ALA A 87 14.74 4.94 -21.85
C ALA A 87 13.48 4.07 -21.68
N LEU A 88 13.64 2.81 -21.26
CA LEU A 88 12.52 1.89 -20.99
C LEU A 88 11.95 2.06 -19.57
N GLU A 89 12.80 2.35 -18.59
CA GLU A 89 12.42 2.38 -17.18
C GLU A 89 11.73 3.69 -16.77
N LEU A 90 12.14 4.85 -17.31
CA LEU A 90 11.53 6.14 -16.96
C LEU A 90 10.03 6.23 -17.29
N PRO A 91 9.55 5.84 -18.49
CA PRO A 91 8.12 5.83 -18.78
C PRO A 91 7.33 4.86 -17.87
N ARG A 92 7.96 3.78 -17.42
CA ARG A 92 7.36 2.83 -16.48
C ARG A 92 7.22 3.43 -15.09
N LEU A 93 8.24 4.16 -14.61
CA LEU A 93 8.18 4.89 -13.35
C LEU A 93 7.09 5.98 -13.38
N ASP A 94 6.96 6.73 -14.48
CA ASP A 94 5.89 7.72 -14.64
C ASP A 94 4.48 7.11 -14.51
N ARG A 95 4.25 5.95 -15.14
CA ARG A 95 2.99 5.21 -14.99
C ARG A 95 2.75 4.74 -13.56
N THR A 96 3.81 4.28 -12.89
CA THR A 96 3.76 3.82 -11.51
C THR A 96 3.43 4.97 -10.55
N ASP A 97 4.02 6.15 -10.76
CA ASP A 97 3.76 7.34 -9.96
C ASP A 97 2.32 7.85 -10.12
N ARG A 98 1.78 7.84 -11.34
CA ARG A 98 0.36 8.12 -11.58
C ARG A 98 -0.55 7.14 -10.85
N ALA A 99 -0.23 5.84 -10.88
CA ALA A 99 -0.99 4.83 -10.15
C ALA A 99 -0.94 5.07 -8.63
N TYR A 100 0.21 5.47 -8.09
CA TYR A 100 0.32 5.85 -6.68
C TYR A 100 -0.50 7.10 -6.33
N GLN A 101 -0.53 8.11 -7.20
CA GLN A 101 -1.37 9.31 -6.98
C GLN A 101 -2.86 8.96 -6.94
N VAL A 102 -3.33 8.16 -7.90
CA VAL A 102 -4.74 7.70 -7.92
C VAL A 102 -5.05 6.90 -6.66
N LYS A 103 -4.18 5.95 -6.28
CA LYS A 103 -4.34 5.15 -5.06
C LYS A 103 -4.40 6.04 -3.81
N ARG A 104 -3.52 7.03 -3.70
CA ARG A 104 -3.50 7.99 -2.58
C ARG A 104 -4.80 8.78 -2.49
N ASN A 105 -5.33 9.28 -3.60
CA ASN A 105 -6.59 10.03 -3.60
C ASN A 105 -7.77 9.15 -3.14
N ILE A 106 -7.81 7.89 -3.58
CA ILE A 106 -8.81 6.91 -3.12
C ILE A 106 -8.67 6.67 -1.61
N GLU A 107 -7.45 6.47 -1.12
CA GLU A 107 -7.18 6.26 0.31
C GLU A 107 -7.56 7.48 1.17
N GLN A 108 -7.29 8.70 0.68
CA GLN A 108 -7.73 9.94 1.34
C GLN A 108 -9.25 10.05 1.40
N ALA A 109 -9.95 9.75 0.30
CA ALA A 109 -11.41 9.75 0.28
C ALA A 109 -11.99 8.72 1.25
N LEU A 110 -11.44 7.50 1.28
CA LEU A 110 -11.81 6.46 2.26
C LEU A 110 -11.56 6.93 3.70
N PHE A 111 -10.42 7.57 3.97
CA PHE A 111 -10.10 8.10 5.30
C PHE A 111 -11.13 9.15 5.75
N VAL A 112 -11.49 10.09 4.87
CA VAL A 112 -12.52 11.11 5.15
C VAL A 112 -13.89 10.46 5.40
N MET A 113 -14.29 9.45 4.61
CA MET A 113 -15.52 8.70 4.86
C MET A 113 -15.50 7.98 6.21
N GLY A 114 -14.38 7.35 6.55
CA GLY A 114 -14.18 6.71 7.86
C GLY A 114 -14.34 7.72 8.99
N LEU A 115 -13.77 8.92 8.84
CA LEU A 115 -13.87 9.99 9.83
C LEU A 115 -15.32 10.45 10.00
N CYS A 116 -16.07 10.63 8.91
CA CYS A 116 -17.50 10.94 8.96
C CYS A 116 -18.30 9.87 9.72
N PHE A 117 -18.03 8.59 9.47
CA PHE A 117 -18.68 7.48 10.19
C PHE A 117 -18.33 7.48 11.67
N THR A 118 -17.05 7.67 12.04
CA THR A 118 -16.64 7.80 13.43
C THR A 118 -17.35 8.96 14.12
N LEU A 119 -17.36 10.15 13.51
CA LEU A 119 -18.00 11.34 14.07
C LEU A 119 -19.51 11.15 14.23
N SER A 120 -20.21 10.62 13.22
CA SER A 120 -21.65 10.36 13.32
C SER A 120 -22.01 9.43 14.48
N GLY A 121 -21.17 8.44 14.75
CA GLY A 121 -21.33 7.54 15.89
C GLY A 121 -21.04 8.20 17.24
N VAL A 122 -20.06 9.10 17.31
CA VAL A 122 -19.77 9.92 18.51
C VAL A 122 -20.92 10.84 18.86
N PHE A 123 -21.55 11.47 17.86
CA PHE A 123 -22.75 12.30 18.04
C PHE A 123 -24.04 11.47 18.23
N GLN A 124 -23.93 10.15 18.40
CA GLN A 124 -25.04 9.22 18.61
C GLN A 124 -26.10 9.21 17.50
N LEU A 125 -25.78 9.71 16.30
CA LEU A 125 -26.72 9.77 15.18
C LEU A 125 -27.00 8.39 14.56
N SER A 126 -26.01 7.50 14.63
CA SER A 126 -25.96 6.25 13.85
C SER A 126 -25.50 5.03 14.67
N GLY A 127 -25.31 5.20 15.98
CA GLY A 127 -24.97 4.14 16.92
C GLY A 127 -23.49 3.70 16.93
N ARG A 128 -23.15 2.86 17.91
CA ARG A 128 -21.76 2.40 18.16
C ARG A 128 -21.20 1.51 17.05
N PHE A 129 -22.07 0.86 16.27
CA PHE A 129 -21.65 0.03 15.14
C PHE A 129 -20.98 0.85 14.03
N LEU A 130 -21.61 1.94 13.59
CA LEU A 130 -21.06 2.80 12.54
C LEU A 130 -19.78 3.51 13.01
N MET A 131 -19.71 3.87 14.29
CA MET A 131 -18.48 4.36 14.92
C MET A 131 -17.32 3.37 14.74
N GLY A 132 -17.58 2.09 15.01
CA GLY A 132 -16.59 1.03 14.89
C GLY A 132 -16.10 0.83 13.46
N MET A 133 -17.02 0.82 12.49
CA MET A 133 -16.66 0.78 11.06
C MET A 133 -15.77 1.97 10.68
N GLY A 134 -16.14 3.18 11.09
CA GLY A 134 -15.38 4.39 10.81
C GLY A 134 -13.95 4.32 11.36
N LEU A 135 -13.79 3.84 12.60
CA LEU A 135 -12.48 3.67 13.24
C LEU A 135 -11.62 2.66 12.48
N ALA A 136 -12.19 1.53 12.08
CA ALA A 136 -11.49 0.51 11.29
C ALA A 136 -11.03 1.07 9.94
N ILE A 137 -11.89 1.82 9.24
CA ILE A 137 -11.55 2.47 7.98
C ILE A 137 -10.40 3.47 8.19
N CYS A 138 -10.51 4.36 9.17
CA CYS A 138 -9.48 5.38 9.44
C CYS A 138 -8.11 4.74 9.74
N LEU A 139 -8.07 3.75 10.63
CA LEU A 139 -6.82 3.10 11.00
C LEU A 139 -6.17 2.38 9.81
N GLN A 140 -6.97 1.64 9.05
CA GLN A 140 -6.47 0.89 7.89
C GLN A 140 -6.00 1.81 6.76
N THR A 141 -6.75 2.87 6.49
CA THR A 141 -6.39 3.85 5.45
C THR A 141 -5.17 4.68 5.84
N ALA A 142 -4.98 5.00 7.12
CA ALA A 142 -3.77 5.67 7.60
C ALA A 142 -2.51 4.84 7.34
N VAL A 143 -2.52 3.54 7.67
CA VAL A 143 -1.39 2.64 7.40
C VAL A 143 -1.12 2.53 5.90
N LEU A 144 -2.17 2.44 5.10
CA LEU A 144 -2.09 2.39 3.64
C LEU A 144 -1.47 3.66 3.05
N LEU A 145 -1.90 4.84 3.50
CA LEU A 145 -1.35 6.13 3.07
C LEU A 145 0.15 6.21 3.35
N VAL A 146 0.58 5.80 4.56
CA VAL A 146 1.99 5.76 4.92
C VAL A 146 2.77 4.83 3.99
N SER A 147 2.25 3.62 3.72
CA SER A 147 2.87 2.68 2.78
C SER A 147 2.95 3.25 1.36
N THR A 148 1.90 3.95 0.90
CA THR A 148 1.85 4.60 -0.40
C THR A 148 2.89 5.73 -0.50
N LEU A 149 3.03 6.56 0.54
CA LEU A 149 4.03 7.64 0.59
C LEU A 149 5.46 7.10 0.57
N ILE A 150 5.74 6.02 1.33
CA ILE A 150 7.05 5.37 1.31
C ILE A 150 7.36 4.83 -0.09
N GLY A 151 6.39 4.19 -0.75
CA GLY A 151 6.55 3.70 -2.13
C GLY A 151 6.83 4.81 -3.14
N GLN A 152 6.12 5.94 -3.04
CA GLN A 152 6.38 7.12 -3.88
C GLN A 152 7.78 7.70 -3.65
N TRP A 153 8.19 7.82 -2.38
CA TRP A 153 9.52 8.32 -2.04
C TRP A 153 10.64 7.45 -2.63
N GLN A 154 10.50 6.13 -2.54
CA GLN A 154 11.45 5.17 -3.13
C GLN A 154 11.51 5.26 -4.66
N ASN A 155 10.36 5.42 -5.32
CA ASN A 155 10.30 5.66 -6.76
C ASN A 155 11.01 6.96 -7.16
N ALA A 156 10.76 8.05 -6.44
CA ALA A 156 11.38 9.34 -6.72
C ALA A 156 12.91 9.29 -6.55
N MET A 157 13.39 8.63 -5.50
CA MET A 157 14.83 8.39 -5.29
C MET A 157 15.44 7.60 -6.45
N TYR A 158 14.80 6.51 -6.86
CA TYR A 158 15.29 5.68 -7.96
C TYR A 158 15.26 6.41 -9.32
N ARG A 159 14.22 7.22 -9.58
CA ARG A 159 14.14 8.07 -10.77
C ARG A 159 15.28 9.08 -10.83
N HIS A 160 15.52 9.81 -9.73
CA HIS A 160 16.59 10.80 -9.66
C HIS A 160 17.97 10.17 -9.96
N GLU A 161 18.20 8.94 -9.49
CA GLU A 161 19.42 8.19 -9.81
C GLU A 161 19.53 7.83 -11.30
N LEU A 162 18.43 7.37 -11.91
CA LEU A 162 18.38 7.07 -13.34
C LEU A 162 18.65 8.29 -14.22
N GLU A 163 18.05 9.43 -13.86
CA GLU A 163 18.24 10.70 -14.60
C GLU A 163 19.69 11.19 -14.48
N ARG A 164 20.32 11.05 -13.31
CA ARG A 164 21.74 11.38 -13.11
C ARG A 164 22.67 10.49 -13.94
N GLU A 165 22.40 9.19 -14.04
CA GLU A 165 23.23 8.26 -14.84
C GLU A 165 23.05 8.47 -16.37
N LYS A 166 21.97 9.14 -16.82
CA LYS A 166 21.71 9.44 -18.24
C LYS A 166 22.55 10.63 -18.77
N HIS A 167 22.98 11.52 -17.90
CA HIS A 167 23.79 12.70 -18.22
C HIS A 167 25.16 12.63 -17.51
N PRO A 168 26.02 11.66 -17.86
CA PRO A 168 27.36 11.54 -17.26
C PRO A 168 28.27 12.73 -17.61
#